data_AF-A0A813SS21-F1
#
_entry.id   AF-A0A813SS21-F1
#
_cell.length_a   1.000
_cell.length_b   1.000
_cell.length_c   1.000
_cell.angle_alpha   90.00
_cell.angle_beta   90.00
_cell.angle_gamma   90.00
#
_symmetry.space_group_name_H-M   'P 1'
#
loop_
_entity.id
_entity.type
_entity.pdbx_description
1 polymer ?
#
loop_
_entity_poly.entity_id
_entity_poly.type
_entity_poly.pdbx_seq_one_letter_code
_entity_poly.pdbx_strand_id
1 'polypeptide(L)'
;MGNRVSRPRFIEWDLDRLEKITTLSKQQYLDLYYQYQNDKAWGGLDMDDKLFFQKYDEMLPGQQTKEESDRAFYAFDYNKSGKLSFEEFVGVVVILNSGSTTLDRITYLIDQYNPTKSDNRIEQAFGKLIFDRLNQYYGIKNVDPASAWSDLVASTGGNSDQVGRDKFLAFIAGHPVYRTYIQ
;
A
#
# COMPACT_ATOMS: atom_id res chain seq x y z
N MET A 1 19.66 14.85 -8.93
CA MET A 1 18.32 15.16 -9.45
C MET A 1 17.46 13.94 -9.17
N GLY A 2 16.62 14.00 -8.15
CA GLY A 2 15.87 12.83 -7.68
C GLY A 2 14.64 12.58 -8.55
N ASN A 3 14.62 11.45 -9.25
CA ASN A 3 13.40 10.90 -9.84
C ASN A 3 12.43 10.55 -8.70
N ARG A 4 11.65 11.53 -8.26
CA ARG A 4 10.45 11.26 -7.47
C ARG A 4 9.41 10.78 -8.45
N VAL A 5 9.11 9.48 -8.40
CA VAL A 5 7.97 8.91 -9.10
C VAL A 5 6.73 9.72 -8.71
N SER A 6 6.11 10.43 -9.66
CA SER A 6 4.88 11.19 -9.42
C SER A 6 3.80 10.22 -8.97
N ARG A 7 3.37 10.35 -7.71
CA ARG A 7 2.29 9.52 -7.16
C ARG A 7 0.96 10.08 -7.64
N PRO A 8 0.00 9.24 -8.06
CA PRO A 8 -1.33 9.71 -8.39
C PRO A 8 -1.99 10.28 -7.14
N ARG A 9 -2.67 11.41 -7.32
CA ARG A 9 -3.41 12.04 -6.23
C ARG A 9 -4.59 11.15 -5.86
N PHE A 10 -5.03 11.20 -4.61
CA PHE A 10 -6.16 10.37 -4.15
C PHE A 10 -7.40 10.48 -5.05
N ILE A 11 -7.69 11.67 -5.60
CA ILE A 11 -8.84 11.89 -6.48
C ILE A 11 -8.79 11.10 -7.81
N GLU A 12 -7.61 10.60 -8.19
CA GLU A 12 -7.39 9.79 -9.39
C GLU A 12 -7.51 8.28 -9.11
N TRP A 13 -7.77 7.90 -7.85
CA TRP A 13 -7.92 6.51 -7.44
C TRP A 13 -9.26 5.93 -7.86
N ASP A 14 -9.29 4.61 -8.07
CA ASP A 14 -10.51 3.88 -8.37
C ASP A 14 -11.35 3.71 -7.09
N LEU A 15 -12.26 4.68 -6.85
CA LEU A 15 -13.14 4.69 -5.68
C LEU A 15 -14.20 3.58 -5.75
N ASP A 16 -14.61 3.17 -6.97
CA ASP A 16 -15.52 2.05 -7.21
C ASP A 16 -14.97 0.74 -6.69
N ARG A 17 -13.69 0.50 -6.94
CA ARG A 17 -13.02 -0.67 -6.41
C ARG A 17 -12.68 -0.52 -4.93
N LEU A 18 -12.33 0.69 -4.48
CA LEU A 18 -12.01 0.97 -3.07
C LEU A 18 -13.16 0.59 -2.12
N GLU A 19 -14.39 0.95 -2.50
CA GLU A 19 -15.62 0.62 -1.76
C GLU A 19 -15.93 -0.88 -1.74
N LYS A 20 -15.44 -1.65 -2.72
CA LYS A 20 -15.64 -3.11 -2.77
C LYS A 20 -14.64 -3.88 -1.91
N ILE A 21 -13.44 -3.35 -1.75
CA ILE A 21 -12.34 -4.03 -1.04
C ILE A 21 -12.23 -3.58 0.42
N THR A 22 -12.93 -2.52 0.80
CA THR A 22 -12.97 -1.99 2.16
C THR A 22 -14.40 -1.93 2.68
N THR A 23 -14.58 -1.82 3.99
CA THR A 23 -15.90 -1.64 4.61
C THR A 23 -16.43 -0.21 4.55
N LEU A 24 -15.73 0.70 3.89
CA LEU A 24 -16.06 2.13 3.82
C LEU A 24 -16.64 2.48 2.44
N SER A 25 -17.65 3.34 2.45
CA SER A 25 -18.26 3.86 1.22
C SER A 25 -17.37 4.91 0.55
N LYS A 26 -17.56 5.13 -0.75
CA LYS A 26 -16.88 6.21 -1.48
C LYS A 26 -17.10 7.57 -0.84
N GLN A 27 -18.32 7.82 -0.38
CA GLN A 27 -18.68 9.09 0.22
C GLN A 27 -17.88 9.33 1.50
N GLN A 28 -17.67 8.30 2.33
CA GLN A 28 -16.83 8.42 3.52
C GLN A 28 -15.40 8.81 3.16
N TYR A 29 -14.80 8.21 2.12
CA TYR A 29 -13.47 8.61 1.67
C TYR A 29 -13.42 10.04 1.12
N LEU A 30 -14.44 10.47 0.37
CA LEU A 30 -14.51 11.83 -0.15
C LEU A 30 -14.67 12.85 0.99
N ASP A 31 -15.54 12.57 1.96
CA ASP A 31 -15.74 13.42 3.13
C ASP A 31 -14.44 13.56 3.92
N LEU A 32 -13.69 12.47 4.10
CA LEU A 32 -12.37 12.49 4.73
C LEU A 32 -11.36 13.32 3.94
N TYR A 33 -11.35 13.18 2.61
CA TYR A 33 -10.47 13.98 1.76
C TYR A 33 -10.80 15.47 1.84
N TYR A 34 -12.09 15.83 1.85
CA TYR A 34 -12.53 17.21 2.04
C TYR A 34 -12.18 17.75 3.42
N GLN A 35 -12.33 16.94 4.48
CA GLN A 35 -11.90 17.32 5.83
C GLN A 35 -10.40 17.55 5.86
N TYR A 36 -9.60 16.63 5.32
CA TYR A 36 -8.15 16.76 5.23
C TYR A 36 -7.71 18.03 4.48
N GLN A 37 -8.39 18.40 3.38
CA GLN A 37 -8.07 19.61 2.63
C GLN A 37 -8.43 20.92 3.37
N ASN A 38 -9.50 20.91 4.17
CA ASN A 38 -10.05 22.13 4.77
C ASN A 38 -9.70 22.31 6.25
N ASP A 39 -9.34 21.23 6.94
CA ASP A 39 -9.13 21.23 8.38
C ASP A 39 -7.64 21.23 8.73
N LYS A 40 -7.17 22.36 9.27
CA LYS A 40 -5.80 22.49 9.79
C LYS A 40 -5.53 21.53 10.96
N ALA A 41 -6.57 21.01 11.64
CA ALA A 41 -6.45 20.04 12.71
C ALA A 41 -6.05 18.64 12.21
N TRP A 42 -6.15 18.37 10.90
CA TRP A 42 -5.53 17.19 10.27
C TRP A 42 -4.01 17.33 10.07
N GLY A 43 -3.38 18.36 10.65
CA GLY A 43 -1.93 18.60 10.60
C GLY A 43 -1.45 19.37 9.37
N GLY A 44 -2.36 19.83 8.51
CA GLY A 44 -2.02 20.34 7.18
C GLY A 44 -1.82 19.18 6.20
N LEU A 45 -0.72 19.19 5.42
CA LEU A 45 -0.46 18.22 4.35
C LEU A 45 0.07 16.84 4.82
N ASP A 46 0.36 16.66 6.12
CA ASP A 46 1.02 15.44 6.60
C ASP A 46 0.55 15.08 8.03
N MET A 47 0.03 13.85 8.22
CA MET A 47 -0.48 13.31 9.49
C MET A 47 0.61 12.59 10.28
N ASP A 48 0.82 12.94 11.55
CA ASP A 48 1.71 12.17 12.43
C ASP A 48 1.08 10.86 12.94
N ASP A 49 1.88 10.05 13.62
CA ASP A 49 1.50 8.72 14.15
C ASP A 49 0.28 8.77 15.09
N LYS A 50 0.20 9.79 15.94
CA LYS A 50 -0.89 9.97 16.90
C LYS A 50 -2.19 10.33 16.21
N LEU A 51 -2.15 11.31 15.31
CA LEU A 51 -3.32 11.73 14.55
C LEU A 51 -3.80 10.61 13.63
N PHE A 52 -2.87 9.87 13.01
CA PHE A 52 -3.17 8.67 12.24
C PHE A 52 -3.98 7.66 13.07
N PHE A 53 -3.47 7.29 14.24
CA PHE A 53 -4.12 6.28 15.09
C PHE A 53 -5.52 6.74 15.51
N GLN A 54 -5.67 8.00 15.90
CA GLN A 54 -6.96 8.57 16.27
C GLN A 54 -7.95 8.50 15.10
N LYS A 55 -7.57 8.98 13.91
CA LYS A 55 -8.47 9.02 12.75
C LYS A 55 -8.80 7.65 12.21
N TYR A 56 -7.85 6.73 12.25
CA TYR A 56 -8.12 5.35 11.92
C TYR A 56 -9.14 4.74 12.88
N ASP A 57 -8.96 4.87 14.20
CA ASP A 57 -9.85 4.26 15.19
C ASP A 57 -11.27 4.86 15.15
N GLU A 58 -11.40 6.16 14.83
CA GLU A 58 -12.68 6.81 14.54
C GLU A 58 -13.41 6.15 13.34
N MET A 59 -12.67 5.69 12.33
CA MET A 59 -13.22 5.11 11.09
C MET A 59 -13.52 3.62 11.20
N LEU A 60 -12.63 2.87 11.84
CA LEU A 60 -12.64 1.40 11.89
C LEU A 60 -12.34 0.93 13.32
N PRO A 61 -13.26 1.19 14.28
CA PRO A 61 -13.02 0.93 15.68
C PRO A 61 -12.77 -0.55 15.95
N GLY A 62 -11.66 -0.85 16.64
CA GLY A 62 -11.31 -2.21 17.07
C GLY A 62 -10.85 -3.17 15.96
N GLN A 63 -10.53 -2.68 14.76
CA GLN A 63 -10.07 -3.55 13.66
C GLN A 63 -8.60 -4.01 13.76
N GLN A 64 -7.76 -3.35 14.57
CA GLN A 64 -6.39 -3.82 14.78
C GLN A 64 -5.78 -3.41 16.12
N THR A 65 -4.65 -4.02 16.44
CA THR A 65 -3.81 -3.67 17.58
C THR A 65 -2.98 -2.41 17.31
N LYS A 66 -2.53 -1.73 18.37
CA LYS A 66 -1.63 -0.58 18.24
C LYS A 66 -0.33 -0.96 17.52
N GLU A 67 0.17 -2.17 17.77
CA GLU A 67 1.38 -2.69 17.15
C GLU A 67 1.22 -2.90 15.64
N GLU A 68 0.04 -3.30 15.16
CA GLU A 68 -0.27 -3.42 13.74
C GLU A 68 -0.39 -2.04 13.07
N SER A 69 -1.06 -1.09 13.75
CA SER A 69 -1.14 0.30 13.32
C SER A 69 0.25 0.93 13.17
N ASP A 70 1.14 0.75 14.14
CA ASP A 70 2.50 1.29 14.12
C ASP A 70 3.30 0.69 12.94
N ARG A 71 3.20 -0.63 12.70
CA ARG A 71 3.86 -1.27 11.54
C ARG A 71 3.33 -0.76 10.21
N ALA A 72 2.01 -0.60 10.10
CA ALA A 72 1.38 -0.10 8.88
C ALA A 72 1.79 1.35 8.60
N PHE A 73 1.83 2.20 9.64
CA PHE A 73 2.30 3.57 9.53
C PHE A 73 3.70 3.64 8.93
N TYR A 74 4.67 2.92 9.49
CA TYR A 74 6.04 2.96 8.99
C TYR A 74 6.21 2.32 7.60
N ALA A 75 5.42 1.30 7.27
CA ALA A 75 5.47 0.67 5.95
C ALA A 75 4.97 1.59 4.83
N PHE A 76 4.09 2.55 5.15
CA PHE A 76 3.49 3.49 4.19
C PHE A 76 4.07 4.90 4.25
N ASP A 77 4.85 5.26 5.29
CA ASP A 77 5.67 6.48 5.36
C ASP A 77 6.85 6.42 4.38
N TYR A 78 6.56 6.65 3.10
CA TYR A 78 7.51 6.38 2.03
C TYR A 78 8.69 7.36 1.99
N ASN A 79 8.49 8.59 2.46
CA ASN A 79 9.55 9.59 2.54
C ASN A 79 10.30 9.52 3.89
N LYS A 80 9.90 8.61 4.79
CA LYS A 80 10.43 8.50 6.16
C LYS A 80 10.37 9.84 6.89
N SER A 81 9.31 10.61 6.62
CA SER A 81 9.14 11.92 7.22
C SER A 81 8.64 11.84 8.67
N GLY A 82 8.24 10.65 9.11
CA GLY A 82 7.51 10.46 10.36
C GLY A 82 6.06 10.93 10.25
N LYS A 83 5.56 11.13 9.02
CA LYS A 83 4.20 11.57 8.73
C LYS A 83 3.68 10.93 7.45
N LEU A 84 2.36 10.81 7.34
CA LEU A 84 1.68 10.27 6.16
C LEU A 84 0.95 11.36 5.40
N SER A 85 1.11 11.37 4.07
CA SER A 85 0.19 12.08 3.19
C SER A 85 -1.20 11.43 3.23
N PHE A 86 -2.22 12.13 2.74
CA PHE A 86 -3.57 11.53 2.66
C PHE A 86 -3.59 10.24 1.83
N GLU A 87 -2.87 10.20 0.71
CA GLU A 87 -2.74 8.99 -0.10
C GLU A 87 -2.10 7.84 0.69
N GLU A 88 -1.05 8.11 1.46
CA GLU A 88 -0.38 7.10 2.29
C GLU A 88 -1.30 6.60 3.41
N PHE A 89 -2.06 7.51 4.04
CA PHE A 89 -3.09 7.16 5.00
C PHE A 89 -4.17 6.25 4.42
N VAL A 90 -4.75 6.59 3.27
CA VAL A 90 -5.74 5.74 2.60
C VAL A 90 -5.11 4.38 2.25
N GLY A 91 -3.83 4.35 1.87
CA GLY A 91 -3.09 3.12 1.65
C GLY A 91 -3.04 2.21 2.89
N VAL A 92 -2.80 2.80 4.06
CA VAL A 92 -2.85 2.10 5.35
C VAL A 92 -4.26 1.60 5.68
N VAL A 93 -5.28 2.44 5.48
CA VAL A 93 -6.68 2.03 5.67
C VAL A 93 -7.02 0.82 4.82
N VAL A 94 -6.62 0.82 3.55
CA VAL A 94 -6.85 -0.31 2.65
C VAL A 94 -6.18 -1.58 3.16
N ILE A 95 -4.90 -1.56 3.55
CA ILE A 95 -4.20 -2.80 3.93
C ILE A 95 -4.66 -3.38 5.28
N LEU A 96 -5.16 -2.54 6.18
CA LEU A 96 -5.66 -2.98 7.49
C LEU A 96 -7.14 -3.40 7.45
N ASN A 97 -7.93 -2.92 6.48
CA ASN A 97 -9.37 -3.16 6.46
C ASN A 97 -9.76 -4.62 6.20
N SER A 98 -10.61 -5.23 7.02
CA SER A 98 -10.98 -6.65 6.90
C SER A 98 -12.06 -6.97 5.85
N GLY A 99 -12.45 -6.03 4.98
CA GLY A 99 -13.58 -6.16 4.04
C GLY A 99 -13.34 -7.10 2.86
N SER A 100 -12.10 -7.44 2.54
CA SER A 100 -11.74 -8.33 1.42
C SER A 100 -10.43 -9.08 1.70
N THR A 101 -10.03 -9.96 0.77
CA THR A 101 -8.79 -10.73 0.94
C THR A 101 -7.58 -9.80 0.97
N THR A 102 -6.54 -10.19 1.71
CA THR A 102 -5.28 -9.43 1.74
C THR A 102 -4.67 -9.28 0.36
N LEU A 103 -4.80 -10.30 -0.50
CA LEU A 103 -4.33 -10.23 -1.88
C LEU A 103 -5.08 -9.18 -2.70
N ASP A 104 -6.40 -9.05 -2.55
CA ASP A 104 -7.19 -8.02 -3.26
C ASP A 104 -6.77 -6.61 -2.87
N ARG A 105 -6.53 -6.40 -1.56
CA ARG A 105 -6.05 -5.14 -0.98
C ARG A 105 -4.65 -4.78 -1.48
N ILE A 106 -3.70 -5.72 -1.45
CA ILE A 106 -2.35 -5.54 -2.00
C ILE A 106 -2.43 -5.24 -3.51
N THR A 107 -3.25 -5.99 -4.24
CA THR A 107 -3.42 -5.81 -5.68
C THR A 107 -3.94 -4.42 -6.01
N TYR A 108 -4.91 -3.92 -5.24
CA TYR A 108 -5.41 -2.56 -5.39
C TYR A 108 -4.32 -1.52 -5.17
N LEU A 109 -3.55 -1.63 -4.08
CA LEU A 109 -2.48 -0.69 -3.77
C LEU A 109 -1.39 -0.69 -4.84
N ILE A 110 -1.01 -1.87 -5.34
CA ILE A 110 -0.10 -1.98 -6.48
C ILE A 110 -0.66 -1.20 -7.66
N ASP A 111 -1.94 -1.39 -8.01
CA ASP A 111 -2.55 -0.71 -9.15
C ASP A 111 -2.64 0.81 -9.00
N GLN A 112 -2.79 1.33 -7.78
CA GLN A 112 -2.80 2.77 -7.55
C GLN A 112 -1.40 3.35 -7.53
N TYR A 113 -0.41 2.70 -6.91
CA TYR A 113 0.94 3.27 -6.80
C TYR A 113 1.86 2.93 -7.98
N ASN A 114 1.47 2.00 -8.85
CA ASN A 114 2.30 1.59 -9.98
C ASN A 114 2.45 2.74 -11.00
N PRO A 115 3.67 3.25 -11.22
CA PRO A 115 3.89 4.31 -12.21
C PRO A 115 3.56 3.86 -13.64
N THR A 116 3.68 2.57 -13.93
CA THR A 116 3.43 1.99 -15.26
C THR A 116 2.05 1.35 -15.36
N LYS A 117 1.03 1.93 -14.68
CA LYS A 117 -0.35 1.43 -14.65
C LYS A 117 -0.93 1.14 -16.04
N SER A 118 -0.58 1.93 -17.05
CA SER A 118 -1.02 1.77 -18.44
C SER A 118 -0.48 0.51 -19.12
N ASP A 119 0.70 0.05 -18.72
CA ASP A 119 1.46 -0.93 -19.48
C ASP A 119 1.30 -2.35 -18.93
N ASN A 120 0.50 -2.51 -17.86
CA ASN A 120 0.32 -3.77 -17.12
C ASN A 120 1.63 -4.43 -16.70
N ARG A 121 2.65 -3.61 -16.40
CA ARG A 121 3.98 -4.03 -15.99
C ARG A 121 4.36 -3.44 -14.65
N ILE A 122 5.27 -4.12 -13.98
CA ILE A 122 5.90 -3.71 -12.73
C ILE A 122 7.39 -3.56 -13.02
N GLU A 123 7.92 -2.36 -12.84
CA GLU A 123 9.35 -2.11 -12.93
C GLU A 123 10.10 -2.65 -11.71
N GLN A 124 11.37 -3.00 -11.88
CA GLN A 124 12.20 -3.56 -10.83
C GLN A 124 12.25 -2.70 -9.56
N ALA A 125 12.42 -1.38 -9.70
CA ALA A 125 12.52 -0.49 -8.55
C ALA A 125 11.23 -0.51 -7.72
N PHE A 126 10.07 -0.49 -8.40
CA PHE A 126 8.76 -0.53 -7.76
C PHE A 126 8.45 -1.91 -7.16
N GLY A 127 8.79 -2.99 -7.86
CA GLY A 127 8.62 -4.35 -7.36
C GLY A 127 9.44 -4.64 -6.09
N LYS A 128 10.71 -4.24 -6.07
CA LYS A 128 11.57 -4.33 -4.87
C LYS A 128 11.01 -3.52 -3.71
N LEU A 129 10.47 -2.32 -4.00
CA LEU A 129 9.83 -1.48 -3.01
C LEU A 129 8.57 -2.15 -2.41
N ILE A 130 7.78 -2.86 -3.22
CA ILE A 130 6.65 -3.64 -2.71
C ILE A 130 7.12 -4.74 -1.76
N PHE A 131 8.15 -5.52 -2.13
CA PHE A 131 8.70 -6.57 -1.26
C PHE A 131 9.21 -6.01 0.06
N ASP A 132 9.95 -4.89 0.04
CA ASP A 132 10.42 -4.22 1.25
C ASP A 132 9.26 -3.81 2.17
N ARG A 133 8.19 -3.25 1.61
CA ARG A 133 7.00 -2.85 2.39
C ARG A 133 6.25 -4.03 2.98
N LEU A 134 6.04 -5.09 2.20
CA LEU A 134 5.43 -6.33 2.70
C LEU A 134 6.28 -6.90 3.84
N ASN A 135 7.60 -6.84 3.71
CA ASN A 135 8.50 -7.30 4.77
C ASN A 135 8.38 -6.46 6.03
N GLN A 136 8.36 -5.13 5.91
CA GLN A 136 8.21 -4.22 7.05
C GLN A 136 6.85 -4.42 7.74
N TYR A 137 5.77 -4.51 6.96
CA TYR A 137 4.42 -4.65 7.48
C TYR A 137 4.21 -5.99 8.21
N TYR A 138 4.63 -7.10 7.61
CA TYR A 138 4.50 -8.44 8.19
C TYR A 138 5.66 -8.83 9.12
N GLY A 139 6.66 -7.97 9.30
CA GLY A 139 7.85 -8.27 10.11
C GLY A 139 8.73 -9.39 9.54
N ILE A 140 8.72 -9.60 8.22
CA ILE A 140 9.52 -10.61 7.53
C ILE A 140 10.98 -10.15 7.48
N LYS A 141 11.90 -10.93 8.05
CA LYS A 141 13.33 -10.59 8.12
C LYS A 141 14.23 -11.40 7.17
N ASN A 142 13.72 -12.50 6.63
CA ASN A 142 14.49 -13.51 5.91
C ASN A 142 14.30 -13.47 4.39
N VAL A 143 13.60 -12.46 3.87
CA VAL A 143 13.42 -12.27 2.42
C VAL A 143 14.07 -10.95 2.04
N ASP A 144 15.16 -11.01 1.28
CA ASP A 144 15.77 -9.82 0.70
C ASP A 144 15.00 -9.39 -0.56
N PRO A 145 14.53 -8.13 -0.67
CA PRO A 145 13.77 -7.65 -1.82
C PRO A 145 14.48 -7.84 -3.18
N ALA A 146 15.81 -7.73 -3.23
CA ALA A 146 16.55 -7.91 -4.46
C ALA A 146 16.60 -9.39 -4.89
N SER A 147 16.77 -10.28 -3.93
CA SER A 147 16.71 -11.73 -4.11
C SER A 147 15.32 -12.18 -4.54
N ALA A 148 14.26 -11.70 -3.87
CA ALA A 148 12.87 -11.98 -4.25
C ALA A 148 12.54 -11.53 -5.68
N TRP A 149 13.06 -10.36 -6.10
CA TRP A 149 12.94 -9.91 -7.49
C TRP A 149 13.70 -10.83 -8.46
N SER A 150 14.92 -11.25 -8.12
CA SER A 150 15.69 -12.17 -8.94
C SER A 150 14.97 -13.51 -9.14
N ASP A 151 14.40 -14.06 -8.07
CA ASP A 151 13.61 -15.30 -8.12
C ASP A 151 12.35 -15.16 -8.97
N LEU A 152 11.67 -14.02 -8.87
CA LEU A 152 10.55 -13.69 -9.73
C LEU A 152 10.97 -13.63 -11.22
N VAL A 153 12.05 -12.95 -11.55
CA VAL A 153 12.54 -12.87 -12.94
C VAL A 153 12.91 -14.26 -13.46
N ALA A 154 13.61 -15.05 -12.65
CA ALA A 154 14.00 -16.42 -13.00
C ALA A 154 12.80 -17.34 -13.23
N SER A 155 11.77 -17.25 -12.38
CA SER A 155 10.54 -18.06 -12.51
C SER A 155 9.65 -17.65 -13.69
N THR A 156 9.78 -16.41 -14.17
CA THR A 156 8.89 -15.86 -15.21
C THR A 156 9.51 -15.83 -16.61
N GLY A 157 10.81 -16.16 -16.72
CA GLY A 157 11.58 -16.10 -17.97
C GLY A 157 11.66 -14.69 -18.56
N GLY A 158 11.55 -13.66 -17.71
CA GLY A 158 11.29 -12.28 -18.10
C GLY A 158 12.54 -11.39 -18.24
N ASN A 159 12.30 -10.13 -18.57
CA ASN A 159 13.29 -9.05 -18.52
C ASN A 159 13.58 -8.70 -17.04
N SER A 160 14.86 -8.51 -16.69
CA SER A 160 15.28 -8.13 -15.33
C SER A 160 14.73 -6.78 -14.85
N ASP A 161 14.34 -5.93 -15.79
CA ASP A 161 13.96 -4.54 -15.53
C ASP A 161 12.46 -4.40 -15.28
N GLN A 162 11.65 -5.32 -15.83
CA GLN A 162 10.21 -5.29 -15.73
C GLN A 162 9.57 -6.67 -15.90
N VAL A 163 8.49 -6.89 -15.16
CA VAL A 163 7.70 -8.12 -15.22
C VAL A 163 6.23 -7.77 -15.42
N GLY A 164 5.46 -8.68 -16.03
CA GLY A 164 4.01 -8.51 -16.14
C GLY A 164 3.37 -8.51 -14.75
N ARG A 165 2.42 -7.60 -14.53
CA ARG A 165 1.70 -7.46 -13.25
C ARG A 165 1.11 -8.78 -12.75
N ASP A 166 0.46 -9.54 -13.62
CA ASP A 166 -0.19 -10.79 -13.23
C ASP A 166 0.82 -11.84 -12.78
N LYS A 167 2.02 -11.86 -13.39
CA LYS A 167 3.12 -12.72 -12.96
C LYS A 167 3.68 -12.29 -11.60
N PHE A 168 3.80 -10.98 -11.36
CA PHE A 168 4.22 -10.42 -10.07
C PHE A 168 3.24 -10.80 -8.95
N LEU A 169 1.94 -10.65 -9.19
CA LEU A 169 0.90 -11.03 -8.23
C LEU A 169 0.87 -12.54 -7.97
N ALA A 170 0.96 -13.36 -9.03
CA ALA A 170 1.04 -14.81 -8.90
C ALA A 170 2.26 -15.26 -8.08
N PHE A 171 3.40 -14.58 -8.25
CA PHE A 171 4.59 -14.84 -7.44
C PHE A 171 4.36 -14.51 -5.97
N ILE A 172 3.80 -13.34 -5.64
CA ILE A 172 3.46 -12.99 -4.24
C ILE A 172 2.51 -14.04 -3.65
N ALA A 173 1.44 -14.39 -4.38
CA ALA A 173 0.46 -15.39 -3.97
C ALA A 173 1.07 -16.78 -3.73
N GLY A 174 2.06 -17.17 -4.54
CA GLY A 174 2.71 -18.47 -4.47
C GLY A 174 3.95 -18.53 -3.57
N HIS A 175 4.54 -17.38 -3.23
CA HIS A 175 5.82 -17.34 -2.53
C HIS A 175 5.71 -17.94 -1.12
N PRO A 176 6.59 -18.88 -0.72
CA PRO A 176 6.46 -19.63 0.53
C PRO A 176 6.29 -18.77 1.78
N VAL A 177 6.92 -17.59 1.78
CA VAL A 177 6.87 -16.63 2.90
C VAL A 177 5.69 -15.67 2.79
N TYR A 178 5.35 -15.16 1.60
CA TYR A 178 4.28 -14.16 1.50
C TYR A 178 2.90 -14.81 1.61
N ARG A 179 2.74 -16.03 1.07
CA ARG A 179 1.47 -16.76 1.11
C ARG A 179 0.93 -16.98 2.53
N THR A 180 1.78 -17.05 3.54
CA THR A 180 1.33 -17.25 4.94
C THR A 180 0.65 -16.04 5.54
N TYR A 181 0.82 -14.85 4.94
CA TYR A 181 0.26 -13.59 5.43
C TYR A 181 -0.88 -13.05 4.57
N ILE A 182 -1.02 -13.56 3.34
CA ILE A 182 -1.97 -13.05 2.35
C ILE A 182 -3.17 -13.98 2.10
N GLN A 183 -3.18 -15.17 2.72
CA GLN A 183 -4.27 -16.15 2.69
C GLN A 183 -5.44 -15.74 3.59
#